data_AF-W4K3A1-F1
#
_entry.id   AF-W4K3A1-F1
#
_cell.length_a   1.000
_cell.length_b   1.000
_cell.length_c   1.000
_cell.angle_alpha   90.00
_cell.angle_beta   90.00
_cell.angle_gamma   90.00
#
_symmetry.space_group_name_H-M   'P 1'
#
loop_
_entity.id
_entity.type
_entity.pdbx_description
1 polymer ?
#
loop_
_entity_poly.entity_id
_entity_poly.type
_entity_poly.pdbx_seq_one_letter_code
_entity_poly.pdbx_strand_id
1 'polypeptide(L)'
;MHSFLRKPLSYTIIPPPLPTDQSSAQNNYYFTDSPTQDLLAVMEACLHNLYDVRRAHQIFDNLRLQRPGDPVLSARLYNAFIEAYLGMGSTKEPAKRGIWIEDLWMLIDVMEKGTEKVSPTASTYAHAILAWLR
;
A
#
# COMPACT_ATOMS: atom_id res chain seq x y z
N MET A 1 27.64 -18.11 -17.42
CA MET A 1 26.76 -19.29 -17.61
C MET A 1 25.63 -19.22 -16.58
N HIS A 2 24.45 -19.76 -16.90
CA HIS A 2 23.18 -19.78 -16.11
C HIS A 2 22.00 -18.89 -16.57
N SER A 3 21.90 -18.53 -17.87
CA SER A 3 20.64 -18.00 -18.44
C SER A 3 19.60 -19.08 -18.82
N PHE A 4 19.98 -20.36 -18.74
CA PHE A 4 19.23 -21.50 -19.29
C PHE A 4 18.11 -22.07 -18.39
N LEU A 5 17.96 -21.58 -17.15
CA LEU A 5 16.93 -22.05 -16.20
C LEU A 5 15.71 -21.13 -16.07
N ARG A 6 15.56 -20.14 -16.96
CA ARG A 6 14.35 -19.32 -17.00
C ARG A 6 13.26 -20.07 -17.78
N LYS A 7 12.48 -20.91 -17.07
CA LYS A 7 11.18 -21.34 -17.59
C LYS A 7 10.40 -20.08 -18.00
N PRO A 8 9.75 -20.07 -19.18
CA PRO A 8 8.84 -18.98 -19.50
C PRO A 8 7.78 -18.92 -18.39
N LEU A 9 7.59 -17.73 -17.82
CA LEU A 9 6.56 -17.50 -16.81
C LEU A 9 5.21 -17.91 -17.43
N SER A 10 4.58 -18.93 -16.85
CA SER A 10 3.24 -19.34 -17.27
C SER A 10 2.26 -18.28 -16.79
N TYR A 11 1.72 -17.50 -17.72
CA TYR A 11 0.70 -16.50 -17.41
C TYR A 11 -0.68 -17.15 -17.45
N THR A 12 -1.46 -16.94 -16.39
CA THR A 12 -2.89 -17.25 -16.39
C THR A 12 -3.63 -15.97 -16.71
N ILE A 13 -4.27 -15.91 -17.88
CA ILE A 13 -5.09 -14.77 -18.28
C ILE A 13 -6.49 -15.00 -17.73
N ILE A 14 -6.93 -14.11 -16.84
CA ILE A 14 -8.29 -14.10 -16.32
C ILE A 14 -9.08 -13.08 -17.15
N PRO A 15 -10.15 -13.48 -17.85
CA PRO A 15 -10.95 -12.55 -18.63
C PRO A 15 -11.67 -11.57 -17.70
N PRO A 16 -11.81 -10.29 -18.09
CA PRO A 16 -12.58 -9.33 -17.30
C PRO A 16 -14.05 -9.76 -17.20
N PRO A 17 -14.72 -9.47 -16.07
CA PRO A 17 -16.13 -9.81 -15.89
C PRO A 17 -17.00 -9.03 -16.89
N LEU A 18 -18.05 -9.67 -17.38
CA LEU A 18 -19.02 -9.03 -18.26
C LEU A 18 -19.87 -8.01 -17.45
N PRO A 19 -20.39 -6.94 -18.07
CA PRO A 19 -21.24 -5.96 -17.38
C PRO A 19 -22.51 -6.56 -16.75
N THR A 20 -22.96 -7.70 -17.27
CA THR A 20 -24.11 -8.47 -16.79
C THR A 20 -23.75 -9.55 -15.76
N ASP A 21 -22.46 -9.76 -15.46
CA ASP A 21 -22.06 -10.77 -14.48
C ASP A 21 -22.48 -10.33 -13.07
N GLN A 22 -23.14 -11.23 -12.36
CA GLN A 22 -23.49 -11.02 -10.96
C GLN A 22 -22.21 -11.04 -10.10
N SER A 23 -22.19 -10.23 -9.04
CA SER A 23 -21.06 -10.23 -8.11
C SER A 23 -20.90 -11.62 -7.50
N SER A 24 -19.73 -12.23 -7.68
CA SER A 24 -19.36 -13.50 -7.06
C SER A 24 -18.16 -13.30 -6.15
N ALA A 25 -18.01 -14.15 -5.12
CA ALA A 25 -16.88 -14.04 -4.19
C ALA A 25 -15.52 -14.19 -4.89
N GLN A 26 -15.43 -15.06 -5.90
CA GLN A 26 -14.23 -15.17 -6.74
C GLN A 26 -14.01 -13.92 -7.60
N ASN A 27 -15.06 -13.35 -8.23
CA ASN A 27 -14.89 -12.15 -9.06
C ASN A 27 -14.42 -10.97 -8.23
N ASN A 28 -14.98 -10.77 -7.03
CA ASN A 28 -14.58 -9.69 -6.13
C ASN A 28 -13.15 -9.87 -5.58
N TYR A 29 -12.63 -11.09 -5.57
CA TYR A 29 -11.25 -11.37 -5.18
C TYR A 29 -10.23 -10.96 -6.26
N TYR A 30 -10.56 -11.22 -7.53
CA TYR A 30 -9.66 -10.91 -8.66
C TYR A 30 -9.87 -9.51 -9.23
N PHE A 31 -11.10 -9.01 -9.18
CA PHE A 31 -11.51 -7.72 -9.72
C PHE A 31 -12.04 -6.87 -8.59
N THR A 32 -11.30 -5.81 -8.30
CA THR A 32 -11.72 -4.80 -7.33
C THR A 32 -12.88 -3.99 -7.88
N ASP A 33 -13.77 -3.55 -7.00
CA ASP A 33 -14.89 -2.71 -7.33
C ASP A 33 -14.45 -1.30 -7.74
N SER A 34 -15.17 -0.70 -8.69
CA SER A 34 -14.87 0.63 -9.25
C SER A 34 -14.66 1.70 -8.16
N PRO A 35 -15.47 1.80 -7.09
CA PRO A 35 -15.26 2.81 -6.06
C PRO A 35 -13.92 2.65 -5.33
N THR A 36 -13.52 1.41 -5.04
CA THR A 36 -12.22 1.13 -4.40
C THR A 36 -11.07 1.47 -5.34
N GLN A 37 -11.19 1.16 -6.64
CA GLN A 37 -10.19 1.57 -7.64
C GLN A 37 -10.04 3.09 -7.72
N ASP A 38 -11.14 3.83 -7.70
CA ASP A 38 -11.12 5.30 -7.71
C ASP A 38 -10.44 5.85 -6.45
N LEU A 39 -10.72 5.28 -5.27
CA LEU A 39 -10.05 5.66 -4.02
C LEU A 39 -8.54 5.38 -4.07
N LEU A 40 -8.12 4.25 -4.62
CA LEU A 40 -6.70 3.94 -4.81
C LEU A 40 -6.02 4.94 -5.73
N ALA A 41 -6.66 5.30 -6.85
CA ALA A 41 -6.14 6.28 -7.79
C ALA A 41 -6.00 7.66 -7.14
N VAL A 42 -6.98 8.08 -6.33
CA VAL A 42 -6.92 9.32 -5.55
C VAL A 42 -5.77 9.27 -4.54
N MET A 43 -5.60 8.16 -3.82
CA MET A 43 -4.48 8.00 -2.89
C MET A 43 -3.13 8.12 -3.60
N GLU A 44 -2.94 7.43 -4.72
CA GLU A 44 -1.69 7.48 -5.48
C GLU A 44 -1.38 8.90 -5.97
N ALA A 45 -2.38 9.62 -6.48
CA ALA A 45 -2.23 11.02 -6.88
C ALA A 45 -1.89 11.95 -5.70
N CYS A 46 -2.48 11.71 -4.52
CA CYS A 46 -2.20 12.48 -3.31
C CYS A 46 -0.78 12.22 -2.74
N LEU A 47 -0.29 10.98 -2.85
CA LEU A 47 1.04 10.58 -2.40
C LEU A 47 2.14 11.05 -3.36
N HIS A 48 1.83 11.15 -4.65
CA HIS A 48 2.77 11.67 -5.65
C HIS A 48 3.27 13.06 -5.25
N ASN A 49 4.60 13.25 -5.17
CA ASN A 49 5.24 14.49 -4.71
C ASN A 49 4.74 15.03 -3.35
N LEU A 50 4.18 14.15 -2.51
CA LEU A 50 3.66 14.47 -1.18
C LEU A 50 2.57 15.56 -1.22
N TYR A 51 1.76 15.67 -2.28
CA TYR A 51 0.81 16.77 -2.46
C TYR A 51 -0.18 16.90 -1.30
N ASP A 52 -0.85 15.81 -0.95
CA ASP A 52 -1.85 15.79 0.12
C ASP A 52 -1.87 14.45 0.86
N VAL A 53 -0.77 14.20 1.58
CA VAL A 53 -0.56 12.95 2.33
C VAL A 53 -1.59 12.75 3.44
N ARG A 54 -2.10 13.84 4.03
CA ARG A 54 -3.12 13.77 5.10
C ARG A 54 -4.46 13.27 4.58
N ARG A 55 -4.87 13.72 3.39
CA ARG A 55 -6.07 13.19 2.74
C ARG A 55 -5.91 11.73 2.36
N ALA A 56 -4.75 11.36 1.81
CA ALA A 56 -4.46 9.97 1.48
C ALA A 56 -4.52 9.08 2.73
N HIS A 57 -3.95 9.54 3.86
CA HIS A 57 -3.97 8.83 5.14
C HIS A 57 -5.40 8.56 5.62
N GLN A 58 -6.29 9.55 5.55
CA GLN A 58 -7.69 9.36 5.94
C GLN A 58 -8.41 8.33 5.07
N ILE A 59 -8.18 8.38 3.75
CA ILE A 59 -8.76 7.39 2.82
C ILE A 59 -8.23 5.99 3.14
N PHE A 60 -6.92 5.88 3.39
CA PHE A 60 -6.27 4.62 3.71
C PHE A 60 -6.77 4.00 5.01
N ASP A 61 -6.90 4.76 6.09
CA ASP A 61 -7.45 4.25 7.35
C ASP A 61 -8.91 3.81 7.22
N ASN A 62 -9.72 4.60 6.49
CA ASN A 62 -11.09 4.22 6.23
C ASN A 62 -11.16 2.89 5.46
N LEU A 63 -10.26 2.69 4.48
CA LEU A 63 -10.19 1.45 3.71
C LEU A 63 -9.76 0.26 4.58
N ARG A 64 -8.78 0.45 5.48
CA ARG A 64 -8.34 -0.56 6.45
C ARG A 64 -9.44 -0.99 7.40
N LEU A 65 -10.26 -0.04 7.87
CA LEU A 65 -11.39 -0.31 8.74
C LEU A 65 -12.54 -1.03 8.02
N GLN A 66 -12.85 -0.62 6.79
CA GLN A 66 -13.95 -1.20 6.02
C GLN A 66 -13.62 -2.58 5.46
N ARG A 67 -12.36 -2.82 5.10
CA ARG A 67 -11.92 -4.04 4.42
C ARG A 67 -10.61 -4.59 5.00
N PRO A 68 -10.61 -5.04 6.27
CA PRO A 68 -9.39 -5.55 6.89
C PRO A 68 -8.89 -6.82 6.18
N GLY A 69 -7.62 -6.81 5.79
CA GLY A 69 -6.98 -7.95 5.11
C GLY A 69 -7.39 -8.16 3.65
N ASP A 70 -7.97 -7.13 3.02
CA ASP A 70 -8.21 -7.11 1.57
C ASP A 70 -6.87 -7.14 0.81
N PRO A 71 -6.71 -7.99 -0.23
CA PRO A 71 -5.49 -8.04 -1.05
C PRO A 71 -5.06 -6.69 -1.65
N VAL A 72 -6.00 -5.76 -1.82
CA VAL A 72 -5.75 -4.39 -2.26
C VAL A 72 -4.81 -3.65 -1.31
N LEU A 73 -4.93 -3.92 -0.01
CA LEU A 73 -4.06 -3.41 1.05
C LEU A 73 -2.71 -4.14 1.01
N SER A 74 -2.03 -4.09 -0.13
CA SER A 74 -0.78 -4.79 -0.37
C SER A 74 0.42 -4.13 0.32
N ALA A 75 1.47 -4.89 0.59
CA ALA A 75 2.72 -4.36 1.18
C ALA A 75 3.30 -3.18 0.38
N ARG A 76 3.05 -3.11 -0.94
CA ARG A 76 3.45 -1.98 -1.78
C ARG A 76 2.76 -0.68 -1.35
N LEU A 77 1.46 -0.72 -1.05
CA LEU A 77 0.70 0.45 -0.62
C LEU A 77 1.20 0.94 0.76
N TYR A 78 1.43 0.01 1.70
CA TYR A 78 1.99 0.36 3.01
C TYR A 78 3.36 1.02 2.88
N ASN A 79 4.24 0.45 2.04
CA ASN A 79 5.55 1.04 1.80
C ASN A 79 5.46 2.43 1.18
N ALA A 80 4.49 2.70 0.29
CA ALA A 80 4.28 4.02 -0.28
C ALA A 80 3.86 5.05 0.79
N PHE A 81 3.02 4.65 1.76
CA PHE A 81 2.68 5.50 2.91
C PHE A 81 3.87 5.72 3.84
N ILE A 82 4.63 4.68 4.15
CA ILE A 82 5.86 4.75 4.96
C ILE A 82 6.86 5.72 4.30
N GLU A 83 7.08 5.61 3.00
CA GLU A 83 7.93 6.53 2.23
C GLU A 83 7.40 7.96 2.28
N ALA A 84 6.08 8.14 2.11
CA ALA A 84 5.46 9.46 2.16
C ALA A 84 5.57 10.12 3.54
N TYR A 85 5.40 9.37 4.63
CA TYR A 85 5.56 9.89 5.99
C TYR A 85 7.01 10.30 6.27
N LEU A 86 7.97 9.47 5.86
CA LEU A 86 9.40 9.82 5.91
C LEU A 86 9.68 11.12 5.14
N GLY A 87 9.08 11.25 3.95
CA GLY A 87 9.18 12.44 3.11
C GLY A 87 8.57 13.68 3.75
N MET A 88 7.37 13.57 4.34
CA MET A 88 6.69 14.68 5.03
C MET A 88 7.49 15.19 6.23
N GLY A 89 7.98 14.28 7.07
CA GLY A 89 8.80 14.63 8.23
C GLY A 89 10.18 15.17 7.89
N SER A 90 10.71 14.87 6.69
CA SER A 90 12.02 15.35 6.25
C SER A 90 11.96 16.67 5.46
N THR A 91 10.96 16.85 4.60
CA THR A 91 10.97 17.91 3.56
C THR A 91 9.90 18.98 3.76
N LYS A 92 8.63 18.59 3.93
CA LYS A 92 7.50 19.53 3.95
C LYS A 92 7.18 20.07 5.33
N GLU A 93 7.18 19.21 6.35
CA GLU A 93 6.74 19.56 7.71
C GLU A 93 7.74 19.11 8.78
N PRO A 94 8.99 19.61 8.75
CA PRO A 94 10.01 19.20 9.72
C PRO A 94 9.63 19.54 11.18
N ALA A 95 8.80 20.57 11.40
CA ALA A 95 8.30 20.93 12.73
C ALA A 95 7.37 19.86 13.33
N LYS A 96 6.72 19.04 12.50
CA LYS A 96 5.81 17.96 12.91
C LYS A 96 6.42 16.58 12.68
N ARG A 97 7.74 16.53 12.49
CA ARG A 97 8.47 15.31 12.18
C ARG A 97 8.19 14.15 13.14
N GLY A 98 8.06 14.42 14.44
CA GLY A 98 7.76 13.41 15.44
C GLY A 98 6.47 12.65 15.13
N ILE A 99 5.42 13.36 14.73
CA ILE A 99 4.10 12.78 14.39
C ILE A 99 4.23 11.87 13.16
N TRP A 100 4.88 12.36 12.10
CA TRP A 100 5.06 11.58 10.87
C TRP A 100 5.91 10.32 11.08
N ILE A 101 6.93 10.39 11.94
CA ILE A 101 7.77 9.22 12.27
C ILE A 101 7.00 8.24 13.15
N GLU A 102 6.18 8.73 14.08
CA GLU A 102 5.31 7.87 14.89
C GLU A 102 4.31 7.10 14.02
N ASP A 103 3.63 7.78 13.09
CA ASP A 103 2.71 7.16 12.12
C ASP A 103 3.42 6.11 11.25
N LEU A 104 4.67 6.38 10.85
CA LEU A 104 5.51 5.43 10.13
C LEU A 104 5.79 4.17 10.95
N TRP A 105 6.20 4.31 12.21
CA TRP A 105 6.48 3.16 13.07
C TRP A 105 5.22 2.36 13.41
N MET A 106 4.08 3.02 13.59
CA MET A 106 2.79 2.35 13.78
C MET A 106 2.46 1.44 12.59
N LEU A 107 2.70 1.88 11.35
CA LEU A 107 2.48 1.03 10.18
C LEU A 107 3.42 -0.17 10.12
N ILE A 108 4.70 0.03 10.46
CA ILE A 108 5.68 -1.07 10.49
C ILE A 108 5.28 -2.11 11.54
N ASP A 109 4.92 -1.68 12.75
CA ASP A 109 4.48 -2.56 13.83
C ASP A 109 3.24 -3.38 13.44
N VAL A 110 2.29 -2.75 12.75
CA VAL A 110 1.11 -3.45 12.21
C VAL A 110 1.48 -4.51 11.19
N MET A 111 2.42 -4.23 10.29
CA MET A 111 2.92 -5.21 9.33
C MET A 111 3.68 -6.36 10.03
N GLU A 112 4.48 -6.07 11.05
CA GLU A 112 5.23 -7.09 11.79
C GLU A 112 4.34 -8.01 12.63
N LYS A 113 3.31 -7.46 13.27
CA LYS A 113 2.31 -8.24 14.01
C LYS A 113 1.42 -9.07 13.08
N GLY A 114 1.35 -8.73 11.80
CA GLY A 114 0.55 -9.43 10.80
C GLY A 114 -0.96 -9.31 11.01
N THR A 115 -1.42 -8.31 11.77
CA THR A 115 -2.85 -8.10 12.08
C THR A 115 -3.69 -7.88 10.83
N GLU A 116 -3.13 -7.25 9.81
CA GLU A 116 -3.80 -6.92 8.55
C GLU A 116 -3.44 -7.88 7.41
N LYS A 117 -2.83 -9.05 7.72
CA LYS A 117 -2.37 -10.05 6.73
C LYS A 117 -1.36 -9.51 5.70
N VAL A 118 -0.70 -8.41 6.02
CA VAL A 118 0.36 -7.81 5.21
C VAL A 118 1.69 -8.08 5.90
N SER A 119 2.66 -8.61 5.16
CA SER A 119 4.00 -8.88 5.68
C SER A 119 4.99 -7.78 5.26
N PRO A 120 5.92 -7.41 6.15
CA PRO A 120 6.98 -6.47 5.83
C PRO A 120 7.88 -7.04 4.73
N THR A 121 8.45 -6.14 3.94
CA THR A 121 9.36 -6.46 2.83
C THR A 121 10.73 -5.86 3.10
N ALA A 122 11.73 -6.21 2.29
CA ALA A 122 13.05 -5.58 2.37
C ALA A 122 12.98 -4.04 2.26
N SER A 123 12.04 -3.51 1.48
CA SER A 123 11.80 -2.07 1.36
C SER A 123 11.28 -1.48 2.68
N THR A 124 10.39 -2.15 3.39
CA THR A 124 9.87 -1.72 4.69
C THR A 124 11.00 -1.49 5.69
N TYR A 125 11.93 -2.45 5.79
CA TYR A 125 13.09 -2.33 6.68
C TYR A 125 14.09 -1.28 6.22
N ALA A 126 14.28 -1.10 4.90
CA ALA A 126 15.13 -0.01 4.39
C ALA A 126 14.61 1.37 4.83
N HIS A 127 13.29 1.60 4.75
CA HIS A 127 12.67 2.83 5.23
C HIS A 127 12.78 2.98 6.76
N ALA A 128 12.64 1.89 7.51
CA ALA A 128 12.82 1.89 8.97
C ALA A 128 14.23 2.36 9.38
N ILE A 129 15.26 1.85 8.70
CA ILE A 129 16.65 2.24 8.94
C ILE A 129 16.86 3.72 8.56
N LEU A 130 16.28 4.17 7.45
CA LEU A 130 16.33 5.58 7.05
C LEU A 130 15.65 6.51 8.06
N ALA A 131 14.53 6.07 8.64
CA ALA A 131 13.82 6.82 9.69
C ALA A 131 14.64 6.90 10.98
N TRP A 132 15.39 5.85 11.31
CA TRP A 132 16.27 5.79 12.48
C TRP A 132 17.55 6.64 12.33
N LEU A 133 18.11 6.71 11.12
CA LEU A 133 19.36 7.44 10.85
C LEU A 133 19.18 8.96 10.79
N ARG A 134 18.01 9.41 10.37
CA ARG A 134 17.70 10.84 10.27
C ARG A 134 17.31 11.39 11.62
#